data_AF-A0A834MAC3-F1
#
_entry.id   AF-A0A834MAC3-F1
#
_cell.length_a   1.000
_cell.length_b   1.000
_cell.length_c   1.000
_cell.angle_alpha   90.00
_cell.angle_beta   90.00
_cell.angle_gamma   90.00
#
_symmetry.space_group_name_H-M   'P 1'
#
loop_
_entity.id
_entity.type
_entity.pdbx_description
1 polymer ?
#
loop_
_entity_poly.entity_id
_entity_poly.type
_entity_poly.pdbx_seq_one_letter_code
_entity_poly.pdbx_strand_id
1 'polypeptide(L)'
;MRTTVTIDDHLYEKALAMSDPDMDKADLFREAIKTFIRVQAAKRLANLGGTLPEMTDISRRNDSNDDGAEETNCANLQQLLWADMVMTHPMVVLELTCGTPPQPRLKTLQDIALLNMAISATFEEVAEWIEREELYGLGCGLVDLALLASTCLTPNTQLWTLDKRLHQLALRFNVAYSGATS
;
A
#
# COMPACT_ATOMS: atom_id res chain seq x y z
N MET A 1 14.78 -23.58 14.54
CA MET A 1 16.24 -23.30 14.49
C MET A 1 16.57 -22.32 15.61
N ARG A 2 17.67 -22.51 16.36
CA ARG A 2 18.11 -21.58 17.43
C ARG A 2 19.38 -20.89 16.96
N THR A 3 19.37 -19.55 16.94
CA THR A 3 20.50 -18.72 16.52
C THR A 3 20.87 -17.77 17.67
N THR A 4 22.17 -17.63 17.95
CA THR A 4 22.69 -16.64 18.92
C THR A 4 23.31 -15.50 18.15
N VAL A 5 22.95 -14.25 18.50
CA VAL A 5 23.45 -13.03 17.85
C VAL A 5 24.02 -12.12 18.94
N THR A 6 25.13 -11.44 18.64
CA THR A 6 25.72 -10.41 19.52
C THR A 6 25.28 -9.05 19.03
N ILE A 7 24.86 -8.17 19.93
CA ILE A 7 24.30 -6.85 19.61
C ILE A 7 24.93 -5.84 20.56
N ASP A 8 25.21 -4.66 20.04
CA ASP A 8 25.70 -3.53 20.81
C ASP A 8 24.70 -3.12 21.91
N ASP A 9 25.19 -2.97 23.14
CA ASP A 9 24.34 -2.70 24.30
C ASP A 9 23.60 -1.37 24.15
N HIS A 10 24.26 -0.33 23.62
CA HIS A 10 23.64 0.97 23.42
C HIS A 10 22.53 0.92 22.35
N LEU A 11 22.73 0.16 21.26
CA LEU A 11 21.68 -0.08 20.28
C LEU A 11 20.48 -0.81 20.90
N TYR A 12 20.74 -1.82 21.73
CA TYR A 12 19.69 -2.60 22.39
C TYR A 12 18.91 -1.77 23.41
N GLU A 13 19.58 -0.97 24.24
CA GLU A 13 18.95 -0.03 25.18
C GLU A 13 18.07 1.00 24.46
N LYS A 14 18.57 1.56 23.35
CA LYS A 14 17.79 2.49 22.54
C LYS A 14 16.52 1.84 21.95
N ALA A 15 16.62 0.58 21.52
CA ALA A 15 15.47 -0.16 21.03
C ALA A 15 14.43 -0.39 22.14
N LEU A 16 14.87 -0.79 23.34
CA LEU A 16 14.00 -0.95 24.51
C LEU A 16 13.29 0.34 24.91
N ALA A 17 13.99 1.48 24.88
CA ALA A 17 13.40 2.78 25.20
C ALA A 17 12.29 3.23 24.24
N MET A 18 12.22 2.64 23.04
CA MET A 18 11.22 2.93 22.01
C MET A 18 10.15 1.83 21.89
N SER A 19 10.31 0.72 22.63
CA SER A 19 9.41 -0.44 22.54
C SER A 19 8.15 -0.22 23.36
N ASP A 20 7.06 -0.91 22.99
CA ASP A 20 5.84 -0.92 23.79
C ASP A 20 6.11 -1.49 25.19
N PRO A 21 5.42 -0.99 26.24
CA PRO A 21 5.66 -1.44 27.62
C PRO A 21 5.50 -2.94 27.84
N ASP A 22 4.64 -3.59 27.05
CA ASP A 22 4.33 -5.02 27.16
C ASP A 22 5.17 -5.90 26.20
N MET A 23 6.11 -5.30 25.44
CA MET A 23 6.91 -6.02 24.45
C MET A 23 8.04 -6.84 25.08
N ASP A 24 8.12 -8.13 24.77
CA ASP A 24 9.22 -8.98 25.20
C ASP A 24 10.44 -8.90 24.24
N LYS A 25 11.59 -9.44 24.68
CA LYS A 25 12.82 -9.42 23.87
C LYS A 25 12.67 -10.13 22.53
N ALA A 26 11.99 -11.27 22.52
CA ALA A 26 11.81 -12.07 21.31
C ALA A 26 10.90 -11.35 20.32
N ASP A 27 9.86 -10.68 20.80
CA ASP A 27 8.95 -9.86 20.02
C ASP A 27 9.67 -8.67 19.42
N LEU A 28 10.52 -7.97 20.19
CA LEU A 28 11.37 -6.91 19.66
C LEU A 28 12.22 -7.40 18.48
N PHE A 29 12.85 -8.57 18.61
CA PHE A 29 13.63 -9.16 17.51
C PHE A 29 12.77 -9.57 16.31
N ARG A 30 11.59 -10.15 16.55
CA ARG A 30 10.67 -10.52 15.48
C ARG A 30 10.22 -9.29 14.72
N GLU A 31 9.83 -8.23 15.41
CA GLU A 31 9.38 -6.98 14.78
C GLU A 31 10.52 -6.28 14.04
N ALA A 32 11.74 -6.27 14.58
CA ALA A 32 12.91 -5.75 13.88
C ALA A 32 13.19 -6.51 12.57
N ILE A 33 13.11 -7.86 12.59
CA ILE A 33 13.30 -8.69 11.40
C ILE A 33 12.16 -8.49 10.39
N LYS A 34 10.90 -8.48 10.83
CA LYS A 34 9.74 -8.21 9.96
C LYS A 34 9.88 -6.85 9.27
N THR A 35 10.23 -5.82 10.04
CA THR A 35 10.46 -4.45 9.52
C THR A 35 11.61 -4.44 8.52
N PHE A 36 12.73 -5.08 8.82
CA PHE A 36 13.84 -5.21 7.87
C PHE A 36 13.41 -5.88 6.56
N ILE A 37 12.71 -7.02 6.64
CA ILE A 37 12.22 -7.75 5.45
C ILE A 37 11.33 -6.84 4.60
N ARG A 38 10.39 -6.15 5.24
CA ARG A 38 9.43 -5.25 4.59
C ARG A 38 10.10 -4.06 3.92
N VAL A 39 11.01 -3.36 4.61
CA VAL A 39 11.79 -2.25 4.04
C VAL A 39 12.63 -2.72 2.85
N GLN A 40 13.23 -3.91 2.93
CA GLN A 40 14.00 -4.46 1.80
C GLN A 40 13.10 -4.84 0.61
N ALA A 41 11.87 -5.31 0.86
CA ALA A 41 10.89 -5.54 -0.19
C ALA A 41 10.47 -4.22 -0.87
N ALA A 42 10.16 -3.19 -0.10
CA ALA A 42 9.82 -1.87 -0.61
C ALA A 42 10.95 -1.26 -1.45
N LYS A 43 12.21 -1.37 -1.00
CA LYS A 43 13.38 -0.93 -1.77
C LYS A 43 13.54 -1.68 -3.10
N ARG A 44 13.30 -2.99 -3.11
CA ARG A 44 13.33 -3.76 -4.38
C ARG A 44 12.24 -3.28 -5.32
N LEU A 45 11.02 -3.06 -4.83
CA LEU A 45 9.91 -2.53 -5.64
C LEU A 45 10.23 -1.15 -6.21
N ALA A 46 10.79 -0.24 -5.40
CA ALA A 46 11.18 1.09 -5.86
C ALA A 46 12.21 1.02 -7.02
N ASN A 47 13.13 0.06 -6.95
CA ASN A 47 14.16 -0.15 -7.96
C ASN A 47 13.67 -0.86 -9.24
N LEU A 48 12.43 -1.37 -9.28
CA LEU A 48 11.87 -1.94 -10.51
C LEU A 48 11.56 -0.86 -11.56
N GLY A 49 11.56 0.42 -11.17
CA GLY A 49 11.27 1.55 -12.06
C GLY A 49 9.77 1.70 -12.30
N GLY A 50 9.26 2.94 -12.18
CA GLY A 50 7.83 3.25 -12.34
C GLY A 50 7.35 3.31 -13.80
N THR A 51 8.24 3.13 -14.77
CA THR A 51 7.91 3.17 -16.20
C THR A 51 7.92 1.75 -16.76
N LEU A 52 6.75 1.11 -16.77
CA LEU A 52 6.50 -0.06 -17.62
C LEU A 52 5.56 0.36 -18.74
N PRO A 53 6.09 0.92 -19.86
CA PRO A 53 5.28 1.29 -21.01
C PRO A 53 4.52 0.11 -21.65
N GLU A 54 4.86 -1.13 -21.28
CA GLU A 54 4.18 -2.34 -21.73
C GLU A 54 3.29 -3.01 -20.67
N MET A 55 3.10 -2.39 -19.50
CA MET A 55 2.10 -2.88 -18.55
C MET A 55 0.72 -2.62 -19.14
N THR A 56 0.12 -3.66 -19.71
CA THR A 56 -1.24 -3.58 -20.23
C THR A 56 -2.15 -3.30 -19.04
N ASP A 57 -2.79 -2.13 -19.04
CA ASP A 57 -3.72 -1.76 -18.00
C ASP A 57 -4.78 -2.85 -17.87
N ILE A 58 -5.07 -3.27 -16.63
CA ILE A 58 -6.13 -4.27 -16.43
C ILE A 58 -7.40 -3.58 -16.89
N SER A 59 -8.07 -4.15 -17.89
CA SER A 59 -9.23 -3.54 -18.54
C SER A 59 -10.40 -3.41 -17.56
N ARG A 60 -10.34 -2.37 -16.72
CA ARG A 60 -11.48 -1.82 -16.02
C ARG A 60 -12.29 -1.08 -17.08
N ARG A 61 -13.59 -1.30 -17.03
CA ARG A 61 -14.57 -0.90 -18.03
C ARG A 61 -14.33 0.58 -18.44
N ASN A 62 -13.75 0.75 -19.63
CA ASN A 62 -13.43 1.97 -20.38
C ASN A 62 -13.85 3.30 -19.73
N ASP A 63 -12.87 4.20 -19.51
CA ASP A 63 -12.93 5.56 -20.03
C ASP A 63 -11.50 6.15 -20.20
N SER A 64 -11.31 6.74 -21.37
CA SER A 64 -10.10 7.17 -22.08
C SER A 64 -9.12 8.17 -21.44
N ASN A 65 -7.86 8.01 -21.85
CA ASN A 65 -6.76 8.95 -22.11
C ASN A 65 -6.29 9.90 -20.99
N ASP A 66 -5.01 9.75 -20.60
CA ASP A 66 -4.21 10.81 -19.97
C ASP A 66 -2.70 10.58 -20.18
N ASP A 67 -2.12 11.22 -21.20
CA ASP A 67 -0.69 11.10 -21.59
C ASP A 67 0.24 12.14 -20.91
N GLY A 68 -0.14 12.68 -19.74
CA GLY A 68 0.55 13.86 -19.16
C GLY A 68 1.20 13.72 -17.79
N ALA A 69 0.94 12.64 -17.03
CA ALA A 69 1.22 12.60 -15.58
C ALA A 69 2.27 11.55 -15.14
N GLU A 70 2.90 10.82 -16.06
CA GLU A 70 3.65 9.61 -15.70
C GLU A 70 4.97 9.89 -14.95
N GLU A 71 5.71 10.95 -15.28
CA GLU A 71 7.09 11.12 -14.81
C GLU A 71 7.18 11.61 -13.35
N THR A 72 6.33 12.57 -12.95
CA THR A 72 6.27 13.09 -11.56
C THR A 72 5.68 12.08 -10.58
N ASN A 73 4.77 11.22 -11.04
CA ASN A 73 4.13 10.21 -10.22
C ASN A 73 5.11 9.10 -9.81
N CYS A 74 6.02 8.68 -10.69
CA CYS A 74 6.98 7.62 -10.40
C CYS A 74 7.99 7.99 -9.30
N ALA A 75 8.49 9.23 -9.31
CA ALA A 75 9.47 9.71 -8.34
C ALA A 75 8.89 9.75 -6.91
N ASN A 76 7.62 10.15 -6.77
CA ASN A 76 6.93 10.17 -5.49
C ASN A 76 6.70 8.76 -4.93
N LEU A 77 6.33 7.78 -5.76
CA LEU A 77 6.14 6.39 -5.30
C LEU A 77 7.43 5.78 -4.75
N GLN A 78 8.55 5.99 -5.46
CA GLN A 78 9.85 5.47 -5.02
C GLN A 78 10.24 6.01 -3.65
N GLN A 79 10.06 7.31 -3.43
CA GLN A 79 10.35 7.94 -2.14
C GLN A 79 9.46 7.37 -1.03
N LEU A 80 8.16 7.22 -1.27
CA LEU A 80 7.24 6.60 -0.30
C LEU A 80 7.62 5.15 0.02
N LEU A 81 8.03 4.36 -0.98
CA LEU A 81 8.50 2.99 -0.78
C LEU A 81 9.78 2.96 0.06
N TRP A 82 10.75 3.83 -0.22
CA TRP A 82 11.98 3.92 0.57
C TRP A 82 11.75 4.40 1.99
N ALA A 83 10.77 5.28 2.19
CA ALA A 83 10.32 5.77 3.47
C ALA A 83 9.39 4.79 4.21
N ASP A 84 9.10 3.62 3.62
CA ASP A 84 8.28 2.58 4.23
C ASP A 84 6.81 3.00 4.48
N MET A 85 6.35 3.97 3.69
CA MET A 85 5.04 4.65 3.80
C MET A 85 3.96 4.08 2.87
N VAL A 86 4.33 3.19 1.95
CA VAL A 86 3.35 2.56 1.06
C VAL A 86 2.68 1.39 1.75
N MET A 87 1.35 1.40 1.73
CA MET A 87 0.52 0.29 2.18
C MET A 87 -0.04 -0.48 0.99
N THR A 88 -0.36 -1.75 1.22
CA THR A 88 -1.04 -2.63 0.28
C THR A 88 -2.35 -3.14 0.88
N HIS A 89 -3.14 -3.81 0.07
CA HIS A 89 -4.40 -4.43 0.48
C HIS A 89 -4.57 -5.77 -0.23
N PRO A 90 -5.24 -6.78 0.37
CA PRO A 90 -5.43 -8.08 -0.26
C PRO A 90 -6.06 -8.00 -1.67
N MET A 91 -7.00 -7.07 -1.89
CA MET A 91 -7.60 -6.88 -3.22
C MET A 91 -6.62 -6.34 -4.25
N VAL A 92 -5.69 -5.46 -3.87
CA VAL A 92 -4.63 -4.96 -4.78
C VAL A 92 -3.72 -6.11 -5.20
N VAL A 93 -3.31 -6.96 -4.25
CA VAL A 93 -2.47 -8.12 -4.55
C VAL A 93 -3.19 -9.11 -5.48
N LEU A 94 -4.48 -9.35 -5.25
CA LEU A 94 -5.30 -10.23 -6.10
C LEU A 94 -5.49 -9.65 -7.50
N GLU A 95 -5.77 -8.35 -7.62
CA GLU A 95 -5.91 -7.68 -8.90
C GLU A 95 -4.61 -7.74 -9.71
N LEU A 96 -3.47 -7.43 -9.09
CA LEU A 96 -2.16 -7.57 -9.73
C LEU A 96 -1.83 -9.01 -10.11
N THR A 97 -2.35 -9.99 -9.37
CA THR A 97 -2.24 -11.41 -9.72
C THR A 97 -3.03 -11.74 -11.00
N CYS A 98 -4.09 -11.01 -11.33
CA CYS A 98 -4.78 -11.14 -12.61
C CYS A 98 -4.00 -10.50 -13.78
N GLY A 99 -3.15 -9.50 -13.51
CA GLY A 99 -2.37 -8.77 -14.52
C GLY A 99 -1.00 -9.39 -14.85
N THR A 100 -0.07 -8.57 -15.33
CA THR A 100 1.31 -8.92 -15.74
C THR A 100 2.37 -8.09 -14.99
N PRO A 101 2.51 -8.23 -13.65
CA PRO A 101 3.43 -7.42 -12.88
C PRO A 101 4.89 -7.69 -13.31
N PRO A 102 5.80 -6.72 -13.08
CA PRO A 102 7.19 -6.78 -13.54
C PRO A 102 7.91 -8.07 -13.16
N GLN A 103 8.84 -8.48 -14.01
CA GLN A 103 9.66 -9.67 -13.77
C GLN A 103 10.74 -9.43 -12.70
N PRO A 104 11.07 -10.44 -11.87
CA PRO A 104 10.46 -11.76 -11.81
C PRO A 104 9.08 -11.72 -11.15
N ARG A 105 8.03 -12.14 -11.88
CA ARG A 105 6.62 -11.95 -11.51
C ARG A 105 6.29 -12.37 -10.08
N LEU A 106 6.68 -13.60 -9.71
CA LEU A 106 6.39 -14.15 -8.37
C LEU A 106 7.06 -13.33 -7.28
N LYS A 107 8.29 -12.85 -7.52
CA LYS A 107 9.05 -12.08 -6.56
C LYS A 107 8.43 -10.70 -6.34
N THR A 108 7.97 -10.06 -7.42
CA THR A 108 7.24 -8.78 -7.36
C THR A 108 5.97 -8.92 -6.52
N LEU A 109 5.13 -9.93 -6.78
CA LEU A 109 3.90 -10.15 -6.00
C LEU A 109 4.20 -10.43 -4.52
N GLN A 110 5.22 -11.23 -4.23
CA GLN A 110 5.67 -11.49 -2.86
C GLN A 110 6.15 -10.22 -2.15
N ASP A 111 6.91 -9.38 -2.84
CA ASP A 111 7.42 -8.14 -2.27
C ASP A 111 6.28 -7.14 -2.00
N ILE A 112 5.27 -7.07 -2.87
CA ILE A 112 4.07 -6.24 -2.65
C ILE A 112 3.29 -6.76 -1.44
N ALA A 113 3.13 -8.08 -1.30
CA ALA A 113 2.43 -8.69 -0.17
C ALA A 113 3.15 -8.53 1.18
N LEU A 114 4.43 -8.12 1.18
CA LEU A 114 5.20 -7.84 2.39
C LEU A 114 5.07 -6.40 2.88
N LEU A 115 4.51 -5.49 2.08
CA LEU A 115 4.24 -4.10 2.48
C LEU A 115 3.26 -4.05 3.66
N ASN A 116 3.15 -2.87 4.29
CA ASN A 116 2.18 -2.67 5.36
C ASN A 116 0.76 -2.93 4.82
N MET A 117 -0.03 -3.71 5.54
CA MET A 117 -1.42 -3.99 5.15
C MET A 117 -2.34 -2.91 5.71
N ALA A 118 -3.16 -2.30 4.86
CA ALA A 118 -4.29 -1.50 5.31
C ALA A 118 -5.31 -2.38 6.05
N ILE A 119 -6.10 -1.78 6.93
CA ILE A 119 -7.24 -2.46 7.57
C ILE A 119 -8.24 -2.82 6.48
N SER A 120 -8.56 -4.10 6.34
CA SER A 120 -9.56 -4.56 5.38
C SER A 120 -10.96 -4.33 5.92
N ALA A 121 -11.73 -3.46 5.27
CA ALA A 121 -13.18 -3.37 5.50
C ALA A 121 -13.84 -4.70 5.10
N THR A 122 -14.72 -5.21 5.96
CA THR A 122 -15.53 -6.39 5.66
C THR A 122 -16.58 -6.06 4.61
N PHE A 123 -17.11 -7.07 3.92
CA PHE A 123 -18.17 -6.86 2.93
C PHE A 123 -19.45 -6.26 3.53
N GLU A 124 -19.74 -6.58 4.79
CA GLU A 124 -20.87 -6.02 5.53
C GLU A 124 -20.65 -4.53 5.82
N GLU A 125 -19.48 -4.15 6.36
CA GLU A 125 -19.12 -2.75 6.57
C GLU A 125 -19.15 -1.94 5.27
N VAL A 126 -18.65 -2.51 4.16
CA VAL A 126 -18.69 -1.86 2.85
C VAL A 126 -20.13 -1.68 2.37
N ALA A 127 -20.99 -2.71 2.48
CA ALA A 127 -22.38 -2.62 2.04
C ALA A 127 -23.17 -1.57 2.85
N GLU A 128 -23.03 -1.59 4.18
CA GLU A 128 -23.65 -0.59 5.06
C GLU A 128 -23.16 0.82 4.75
N TRP A 129 -21.87 0.98 4.46
CA TRP A 129 -21.29 2.26 4.13
C TRP A 129 -21.76 2.80 2.79
N ILE A 130 -21.89 1.93 1.78
CA ILE A 130 -22.42 2.30 0.46
C ILE A 130 -23.83 2.86 0.57
N GLU A 131 -24.70 2.20 1.33
CA GLU A 131 -26.07 2.67 1.54
C GLU A 131 -26.10 3.97 2.35
N ARG A 132 -25.33 4.04 3.45
CA ARG A 132 -25.29 5.22 4.32
C ARG A 132 -24.83 6.48 3.60
N GLU A 133 -23.81 6.37 2.75
CA GLU A 133 -23.21 7.52 2.06
C GLU A 133 -23.71 7.70 0.61
N GLU A 134 -24.67 6.88 0.19
CA GLU A 134 -25.26 6.87 -1.16
C GLU A 134 -24.18 6.76 -2.26
N LEU A 135 -23.30 5.77 -2.15
CA LEU A 135 -22.16 5.59 -3.07
C LEU A 135 -22.49 4.81 -4.35
N TYR A 136 -23.74 4.35 -4.48
CA TYR A 136 -24.21 3.63 -5.66
C TYR A 136 -24.37 4.54 -6.88
N GLY A 137 -24.19 3.99 -8.08
CA GLY A 137 -24.35 4.73 -9.34
C GLY A 137 -23.23 5.73 -9.67
N LEU A 138 -22.16 5.79 -8.86
CA LEU A 138 -21.04 6.73 -9.05
C LEU A 138 -19.93 6.22 -9.97
N GLY A 139 -20.09 5.02 -10.53
CA GLY A 139 -19.15 4.44 -11.50
C GLY A 139 -17.89 3.81 -10.90
N CYS A 140 -17.87 3.56 -9.59
CA CYS A 140 -16.83 2.79 -8.90
C CYS A 140 -17.30 1.35 -8.63
N GLY A 141 -16.42 0.38 -8.83
CA GLY A 141 -16.72 -1.03 -8.57
C GLY A 141 -16.57 -1.42 -7.09
N LEU A 142 -16.89 -2.67 -6.76
CA LEU A 142 -16.72 -3.21 -5.41
C LEU A 142 -15.28 -3.07 -4.90
N VAL A 143 -14.28 -3.35 -5.74
CA VAL A 143 -12.86 -3.24 -5.36
C VAL A 143 -12.52 -1.79 -4.99
N ASP A 144 -12.92 -0.82 -5.80
CA ASP A 144 -12.69 0.60 -5.55
C ASP A 144 -13.32 1.05 -4.22
N LEU A 145 -14.58 0.68 -3.97
CA LEU A 145 -15.31 1.05 -2.76
C LEU A 145 -14.76 0.34 -1.52
N ALA A 146 -14.33 -0.91 -1.64
CA ALA A 146 -13.68 -1.63 -0.55
C ALA A 146 -12.30 -1.04 -0.22
N LEU A 147 -11.50 -0.64 -1.21
CA LEU A 147 -10.23 0.05 -0.97
C LEU A 147 -10.44 1.41 -0.32
N LEU A 148 -11.44 2.17 -0.77
CA LEU A 148 -11.77 3.45 -0.17
C LEU A 148 -12.25 3.30 1.29
N ALA A 149 -13.15 2.36 1.57
CA ALA A 149 -13.59 2.06 2.93
C ALA A 149 -12.42 1.66 3.82
N SER A 150 -11.57 0.75 3.34
CA SER A 150 -10.35 0.29 4.02
C SER A 150 -9.38 1.44 4.31
N THR A 151 -9.26 2.40 3.37
CA THR A 151 -8.47 3.62 3.57
C THR A 151 -9.04 4.46 4.70
N CYS A 152 -10.36 4.69 4.73
CA CYS A 152 -11.03 5.45 5.79
C CYS A 152 -10.91 4.79 7.17
N LEU A 153 -10.87 3.46 7.24
CA LEU A 153 -10.65 2.73 8.48
C LEU A 153 -9.19 2.76 8.95
N THR A 154 -8.24 2.91 8.04
CA THR A 154 -6.81 2.85 8.34
C THR A 154 -6.30 4.23 8.77
N PRO A 155 -5.83 4.41 10.03
CA PRO A 155 -5.38 5.71 10.50
C PRO A 155 -4.25 6.30 9.66
N ASN A 156 -4.29 7.63 9.46
CA ASN A 156 -3.25 8.39 8.74
C ASN A 156 -2.93 7.86 7.32
N THR A 157 -3.90 7.22 6.66
CA THR A 157 -3.71 6.63 5.33
C THR A 157 -4.46 7.45 4.29
N GLN A 158 -3.84 7.60 3.13
CA GLN A 158 -4.42 8.24 1.95
C GLN A 158 -4.47 7.25 0.79
N LEU A 159 -5.49 7.39 -0.04
CA LEU A 159 -5.70 6.61 -1.25
C LEU A 159 -5.06 7.34 -2.43
N TRP A 160 -4.08 6.69 -3.05
CA TRP A 160 -3.54 7.10 -4.33
C TRP A 160 -4.17 6.26 -5.44
N THR A 161 -4.78 6.94 -6.42
CA THR A 161 -5.39 6.32 -7.59
C THR A 161 -5.23 7.23 -8.81
N LEU A 162 -5.12 6.62 -9.99
CA LEU A 162 -5.21 7.32 -11.28
C LEU A 162 -6.66 7.37 -11.80
N ASP A 163 -7.57 6.59 -11.21
CA ASP A 163 -8.99 6.61 -11.57
C ASP A 163 -9.63 7.92 -11.07
N LYS A 164 -10.13 8.73 -11.99
CA LYS A 164 -10.73 10.04 -11.70
C LYS A 164 -11.96 9.93 -10.81
N ARG A 165 -12.80 8.89 -10.99
CA ARG A 165 -14.04 8.72 -10.20
C ARG A 165 -13.69 8.34 -8.77
N LEU A 166 -12.78 7.38 -8.58
CA LEU A 166 -12.31 6.99 -7.26
C LEU A 166 -11.57 8.13 -6.56
N HIS A 167 -10.79 8.93 -7.30
CA HIS A 167 -10.12 10.10 -6.73
C HIS A 167 -11.12 11.13 -6.20
N GLN A 168 -12.21 11.41 -6.93
CA GLN A 168 -13.27 12.31 -6.45
C GLN A 168 -13.93 11.80 -5.16
N LEU A 169 -14.14 10.48 -5.04
CA LEU A 169 -14.62 9.90 -3.79
C LEU A 169 -13.59 10.03 -2.66
N ALA A 170 -12.31 9.79 -2.94
CA ALA A 170 -11.25 9.97 -1.96
C ALA A 170 -11.19 11.42 -1.45
N LEU A 171 -11.41 12.42 -2.32
CA LEU A 171 -11.52 13.83 -1.94
C LEU A 171 -12.73 14.06 -1.04
N ARG A 172 -13.90 13.52 -1.39
CA ARG A 172 -15.13 13.62 -0.59
C ARG A 172 -14.93 13.16 0.86
N PHE A 173 -14.11 12.13 1.06
CA PHE A 173 -13.82 11.58 2.39
C PHE A 173 -12.49 12.09 3.01
N ASN A 174 -11.84 13.09 2.42
CA ASN A 174 -10.57 13.66 2.88
C ASN A 174 -9.42 12.65 3.01
N VAL A 175 -9.45 11.60 2.19
CA VAL A 175 -8.41 10.56 2.12
C VAL A 175 -7.67 10.55 0.79
N ALA A 176 -7.90 11.51 -0.10
CA ALA A 176 -7.16 11.59 -1.36
C ALA A 176 -5.67 11.87 -1.11
N TYR A 177 -4.79 11.08 -1.74
CA TYR A 177 -3.38 11.40 -1.81
C TYR A 177 -3.18 12.54 -2.83
N SER A 178 -2.84 13.72 -2.33
CA SER A 178 -2.30 14.82 -3.12
C SER A 178 -0.78 14.72 -3.06
N GLY A 179 -0.15 14.11 -4.06
CA GLY A 179 1.31 14.09 -4.12
C GLY A 179 1.86 15.51 -3.98
N ALA A 180 2.99 15.68 -3.29
CA ALA A 180 3.60 16.99 -3.11
C ALA A 180 3.98 17.56 -4.48
N THR A 181 3.11 18.40 -5.04
CA THR A 181 3.50 19.41 -6.02
C THR A 181 4.21 20.50 -5.23
N SER A 182 5.51 20.32 -5.00
CA SER A 182 6.43 21.39 -4.61
C SER A 182 7.24 21.83 -5.81
#